data_AF-A0A954X1J1-F1
#
_entry.id   AF-A0A954X1J1-F1
#
_cell.length_a   1.000
_cell.length_b   1.000
_cell.length_c   1.000
_cell.angle_alpha   90.00
_cell.angle_beta   90.00
_cell.angle_gamma   90.00
#
_symmetry.space_group_name_H-M   'P 1'
#
loop_
_entity.id
_entity.type
_entity.pdbx_description
1 polymer ?
#
loop_
_entity_poly.entity_id
_entity_poly.type
_entity_poly.pdbx_seq_one_letter_code
_entity_poly.pdbx_strand_id
1 'polypeptide(L)'
;MVSSRVVVSCVLTIGLLACVGCGGPTGPETYPLTGTVNFNGKPVPVGTVTLSPDSSKGNEGPGASAGIKDGAFATEDGRGHVGGAYVIRVTGFDGIPVEGGEGTMDNTGTELFP
;
A
#
# COMPACT_ATOMS: atom_id res chain seq x y z
N MET A 1 49.53 8.15 -47.53
CA MET A 1 49.51 9.31 -46.61
C MET A 1 48.08 9.47 -46.11
N VAL A 2 47.94 9.48 -44.79
CA VAL A 2 46.74 9.17 -44.00
C VAL A 2 45.72 10.31 -44.02
N SER A 3 44.42 10.00 -44.07
CA SER A 3 43.33 10.80 -43.46
C SER A 3 42.07 9.94 -43.43
N SER A 4 41.96 8.97 -42.52
CA SER A 4 41.50 9.19 -41.15
C SER A 4 40.33 10.18 -41.06
N ARG A 5 39.20 9.86 -41.71
CA ARG A 5 37.90 10.53 -41.46
C ARG A 5 36.75 9.56 -41.17
N VAL A 6 36.94 8.25 -41.38
CA VAL A 6 35.83 7.27 -41.28
C VAL A 6 35.75 6.63 -39.89
N VAL A 7 36.81 6.67 -39.07
CA VAL A 7 36.82 6.00 -37.76
C VAL A 7 36.12 6.82 -36.66
N VAL A 8 35.96 8.14 -36.85
CA VAL A 8 35.32 9.01 -35.83
C VAL A 8 33.79 8.96 -35.91
N SER A 9 33.21 8.57 -37.05
CA SER A 9 31.75 8.67 -37.26
C SER A 9 30.96 7.45 -36.78
N CYS A 10 31.58 6.28 -36.57
CA CYS A 10 30.88 5.08 -36.08
C CYS A 10 30.93 4.91 -34.55
N VAL A 11 31.84 5.60 -33.86
CA VAL A 11 32.01 5.47 -32.41
C VAL A 11 31.05 6.40 -31.64
N LEU A 12 30.53 7.45 -32.28
CA LEU A 12 29.66 8.43 -31.63
C LEU A 12 28.17 8.01 -31.57
N THR A 13 27.76 6.99 -32.32
CA THR A 13 26.35 6.58 -32.42
C THR A 13 25.93 5.51 -31.41
N ILE A 14 26.89 4.82 -30.79
CA ILE A 14 26.62 3.76 -29.80
C ILE A 14 26.37 4.31 -28.38
N GLY A 15 26.73 5.57 -28.11
CA GLY A 15 26.60 6.16 -26.78
C GLY A 15 25.21 6.66 -26.38
N LEU A 16 24.26 6.78 -27.32
CA LEU A 16 22.98 7.47 -27.07
C LEU A 16 21.79 6.54 -26.74
N LEU A 17 21.97 5.21 -26.78
CA LEU A 17 20.90 4.25 -26.48
C LEU A 17 20.82 3.82 -25.01
N ALA A 18 21.73 4.28 -24.15
CA ALA A 18 21.85 3.77 -22.77
C ALA A 18 20.88 4.40 -21.74
N CYS A 19 20.05 5.38 -22.13
CA CYS A 19 19.23 6.13 -21.16
C CYS A 19 17.73 5.82 -21.19
N VAL A 20 17.27 4.83 -21.97
CA VAL A 20 15.85 4.43 -21.99
C VAL A 20 15.58 3.34 -20.95
N GLY A 21 16.04 3.56 -19.73
CA GLY A 21 15.63 2.78 -18.55
C GLY A 21 14.26 3.28 -18.12
N CYS A 22 13.21 2.71 -18.68
CA CYS A 22 11.81 3.04 -18.42
C CYS A 22 11.47 2.80 -16.93
N GLY A 23 11.29 3.87 -16.17
CA GLY A 23 10.76 3.84 -14.80
C GLY A 23 9.26 3.54 -14.80
N GLY A 24 8.87 2.32 -15.17
CA GLY A 24 7.52 1.81 -14.97
C GLY A 24 7.27 1.46 -13.49
N PRO A 25 6.00 1.29 -13.07
CA PRO A 25 5.69 0.91 -11.70
C PRO A 25 6.42 -0.39 -11.32
N THR A 26 7.26 -0.31 -10.29
CA THR A 26 8.18 -1.39 -9.87
C THR A 26 7.50 -2.40 -8.94
N GLY A 27 6.34 -2.93 -9.34
CA GLY A 27 5.59 -3.90 -8.53
C GLY A 27 4.46 -4.59 -9.29
N PRO A 28 3.89 -5.66 -8.72
CA PRO A 28 2.67 -6.25 -9.26
C PRO A 28 1.56 -5.21 -9.34
N GLU A 29 0.67 -5.35 -10.31
CA GLU A 29 -0.50 -4.49 -10.43
C GLU A 29 -1.31 -4.58 -9.13
N THR A 30 -1.59 -3.43 -8.53
CA THR A 30 -2.43 -3.33 -7.34
C THR A 30 -3.69 -2.57 -7.67
N TYR A 31 -4.77 -2.96 -7.01
CA TYR A 31 -6.08 -2.39 -7.21
C TYR A 31 -6.52 -1.69 -5.91
N PRO A 32 -6.96 -0.43 -5.95
CA PRO A 32 -7.41 0.28 -4.77
C PRO A 32 -8.66 -0.41 -4.20
N LEU A 33 -8.75 -0.46 -2.87
CA LEU A 33 -9.91 -0.98 -2.14
C LEU A 33 -10.46 0.11 -1.22
N THR A 34 -11.77 0.34 -1.31
CA THR A 34 -12.51 1.25 -0.43
C THR A 34 -13.69 0.52 0.19
N GLY A 35 -14.09 0.92 1.39
CA GLY A 35 -15.27 0.35 2.01
C GLY A 35 -15.73 1.06 3.27
N THR A 36 -16.71 0.45 3.93
CA THR A 36 -17.29 0.94 5.19
C THR A 36 -17.31 -0.18 6.22
N VAL A 37 -16.88 0.13 7.44
CA VAL A 37 -16.88 -0.75 8.59
C VAL A 37 -17.93 -0.29 9.58
N ASN A 38 -18.88 -1.18 9.87
CA ASN A 38 -19.93 -0.96 10.86
C ASN A 38 -19.84 -2.02 11.96
N PHE A 39 -20.10 -1.62 13.20
CA PHE A 39 -20.25 -2.50 14.36
C PHE A 39 -21.56 -2.17 15.08
N ASN A 40 -22.38 -3.18 15.37
CA ASN A 40 -23.72 -3.01 15.97
C ASN A 40 -24.59 -1.97 15.23
N GLY A 41 -24.54 -1.96 13.90
CA GLY A 41 -25.31 -1.05 13.06
C GLY A 41 -24.80 0.40 13.04
N LYS A 42 -23.66 0.71 13.68
CA LYS A 42 -23.05 2.05 13.70
C LYS A 42 -21.68 2.02 13.00
N PRO A 43 -21.28 3.11 12.33
CA PRO A 43 -19.92 3.25 11.81
C PRO A 43 -18.88 3.14 12.92
N VAL A 44 -17.78 2.43 12.65
CA VAL A 44 -16.63 2.38 13.56
C VAL A 44 -15.90 3.73 13.52
N PRO A 45 -15.78 4.49 14.63
CA PRO A 45 -15.21 5.84 14.62
C PRO A 45 -13.76 5.89 14.13
N VAL A 46 -12.90 5.02 14.66
CA VAL A 46 -11.48 4.95 14.32
C VAL A 46 -11.01 3.50 14.35
N GLY A 47 -10.03 3.16 13.51
CA GLY A 47 -9.50 1.80 13.47
C GLY A 47 -8.56 1.57 12.31
N THR A 48 -8.28 0.30 12.02
CA THR A 48 -7.45 -0.14 10.89
C THR A 48 -8.05 -1.39 10.26
N VAL A 49 -8.01 -1.45 8.93
CA VAL A 49 -8.21 -2.66 8.13
C VAL A 49 -6.85 -3.13 7.64
N THR A 50 -6.51 -4.38 7.91
CA THR A 50 -5.30 -5.04 7.41
C THR A 50 -5.69 -6.17 6.45
N LEU A 51 -5.06 -6.16 5.29
CA LEU A 51 -5.26 -7.09 4.18
C LEU A 51 -3.99 -7.93 4.03
N SER A 52 -4.06 -9.19 4.43
CA SER A 52 -2.94 -10.14 4.27
C SER A 52 -3.27 -11.17 3.19
N PRO A 53 -2.45 -11.33 2.13
CA PRO A 53 -2.63 -12.41 1.16
C PRO A 53 -2.66 -13.77 1.87
N ASP A 54 -3.63 -14.61 1.49
CA ASP A 54 -3.79 -15.95 2.06
C ASP A 54 -2.92 -16.96 1.32
N SER A 55 -1.71 -17.19 1.82
CA SER A 55 -0.76 -18.16 1.24
C SER A 55 -1.27 -19.60 1.29
N SER A 56 -2.14 -19.94 2.25
CA SER A 56 -2.77 -21.27 2.31
C SER A 56 -3.72 -21.52 1.14
N LYS A 57 -4.17 -20.45 0.49
CA LYS A 57 -5.02 -20.47 -0.71
C LYS A 57 -4.27 -20.02 -1.97
N GLY A 58 -2.94 -20.04 -1.94
CA GLY A 58 -2.10 -19.76 -3.09
C GLY A 58 -2.03 -18.28 -3.48
N ASN A 59 -2.35 -17.37 -2.57
CA ASN A 59 -2.12 -15.94 -2.79
C ASN A 59 -0.87 -15.46 -2.06
N GLU A 60 -0.01 -14.73 -2.76
CA GLU A 60 1.27 -14.23 -2.25
C GLU A 60 1.47 -12.78 -2.67
N GLY A 61 2.31 -12.05 -1.94
CA GLY A 61 2.64 -10.66 -2.24
C GLY A 61 2.59 -9.76 -1.02
N PRO A 62 2.70 -8.44 -1.22
CA PRO A 62 2.64 -7.48 -0.13
C PRO A 62 1.23 -7.44 0.49
N GLY A 63 1.17 -7.34 1.81
CA GLY A 63 -0.04 -6.95 2.51
C GLY A 63 -0.30 -5.45 2.39
N ALA A 64 -1.53 -5.04 2.69
CA ALA A 64 -1.94 -3.65 2.71
C ALA A 64 -2.65 -3.32 4.03
N SER A 65 -2.60 -2.07 4.44
CA SER A 65 -3.38 -1.56 5.57
C SER A 65 -4.00 -0.21 5.23
N ALA A 66 -5.16 0.05 5.82
CA ALA A 66 -5.91 1.29 5.65
C ALA A 66 -6.51 1.72 6.98
N GLY A 67 -6.37 3.00 7.32
CA GLY A 67 -7.04 3.59 8.48
C GLY A 67 -8.55 3.67 8.27
N ILE A 68 -9.30 3.41 9.32
CA ILE A 68 -10.74 3.63 9.38
C ILE A 68 -10.97 4.99 10.03
N LYS A 69 -11.82 5.81 9.41
CA LYS A 69 -12.32 7.06 9.98
C LYS A 69 -13.80 7.19 9.67
N ASP A 70 -14.62 7.35 10.71
CA ASP A 70 -16.08 7.47 10.61
C ASP A 70 -16.68 6.32 9.76
N GLY A 71 -16.16 5.11 9.97
CA GLY A 71 -16.50 3.89 9.25
C GLY A 71 -15.84 3.75 7.88
N ALA A 72 -15.37 4.82 7.23
CA ALA A 72 -14.78 4.74 5.90
C ALA A 72 -13.30 4.32 5.94
N PHE A 73 -12.87 3.52 4.97
CA PHE A 73 -11.45 3.24 4.72
C PHE A 73 -11.16 3.23 3.21
N ALA A 74 -9.90 3.52 2.87
CA ALA A 74 -9.36 3.42 1.52
C ALA A 74 -7.89 3.01 1.60
N THR A 75 -7.48 2.04 0.77
CA THR A 75 -6.05 1.71 0.60
C THR A 75 -5.35 2.82 -0.17
N GLU A 76 -4.08 3.07 0.13
CA GLU A 76 -3.27 4.01 -0.64
C GLU A 76 -2.98 3.51 -2.06
N ASP A 77 -2.77 4.47 -2.97
CA ASP A 77 -2.36 4.17 -4.35
C ASP A 77 -1.06 3.36 -4.37
N GLY A 78 -1.04 2.29 -5.17
CA GLY A 78 0.11 1.38 -5.23
C GLY A 78 0.26 0.45 -4.02
N ARG A 79 -0.60 0.56 -2.99
CA ARG A 79 -0.67 -0.35 -1.82
C ARG A 79 -2.04 -1.00 -1.72
N GLY A 80 -2.58 -1.39 -2.86
CA GLY A 80 -3.87 -2.05 -2.98
C GLY A 80 -3.79 -3.58 -2.93
N HIS A 81 -4.90 -4.23 -3.28
CA HIS A 81 -4.96 -5.68 -3.43
C HIS A 81 -4.30 -6.12 -4.74
N VAL A 82 -3.61 -7.26 -4.76
CA VAL A 82 -3.02 -7.85 -5.99
C VAL A 82 -3.92 -8.92 -6.62
N GLY A 83 -5.18 -8.99 -6.19
CA GLY A 83 -6.12 -10.07 -6.53
C GLY A 83 -5.89 -11.34 -5.68
N GLY A 84 -6.77 -12.34 -5.84
CA GLY A 84 -6.69 -13.60 -5.10
C GLY A 84 -7.29 -13.55 -3.68
N ALA A 85 -7.01 -14.59 -2.90
CA ALA A 85 -7.57 -14.76 -1.56
C ALA A 85 -6.84 -13.93 -0.51
N TYR A 86 -7.60 -13.32 0.41
CA TYR A 86 -7.06 -12.50 1.50
C TYR A 86 -7.69 -12.89 2.83
N VAL A 87 -6.92 -12.72 3.91
CA VAL A 87 -7.41 -12.64 5.27
C VAL A 87 -7.51 -11.16 5.63
N ILE A 88 -8.72 -10.72 5.97
CA ILE A 88 -9.00 -9.36 6.42
C ILE A 88 -9.04 -9.36 7.95
N ARG A 89 -8.25 -8.50 8.56
CA ARG A 89 -8.35 -8.18 9.99
C ARG A 89 -8.82 -6.75 10.13
N VAL A 90 -9.83 -6.55 10.97
CA VAL A 90 -10.32 -5.23 11.33
C VAL A 90 -10.03 -5.04 12.81
N THR A 91 -9.53 -3.88 13.18
CA THR A 91 -9.41 -3.42 14.57
C THR A 91 -10.12 -2.08 14.65
N GLY A 92 -11.01 -1.90 15.63
CA GLY A 92 -11.83 -0.71 15.76
C GLY A 92 -11.90 -0.23 17.20
N PHE A 93 -11.93 1.09 17.38
CA PHE A 93 -11.99 1.75 18.68
C PHE A 93 -13.07 2.83 18.71
N ASP A 94 -13.48 3.24 19.91
CA ASP A 94 -14.54 4.23 20.14
C ASP A 94 -14.13 5.69 19.85
N GLY A 95 -12.82 5.96 19.71
CA GLY A 95 -12.29 7.31 19.46
C GLY A 95 -12.35 8.25 20.67
N ILE A 96 -12.61 7.72 21.87
CA ILE A 96 -12.68 8.50 23.10
C ILE A 96 -11.29 8.48 23.76
N PRO A 97 -10.60 9.63 23.93
CA PRO A 97 -9.26 9.65 24.48
C PRO A 97 -9.17 8.99 25.86
N VAL A 98 -8.16 8.14 26.05
CA VAL A 98 -7.88 7.46 27.33
C VAL A 98 -6.46 7.75 27.80
N GLU A 99 -6.26 7.73 29.12
CA GLU A 99 -4.93 7.89 29.71
C GLU A 99 -4.13 6.59 29.55
N GLY A 100 -3.01 6.67 28.84
CA GLY A 100 -2.07 5.59 28.60
C GLY A 100 -1.13 5.36 29.79
N GLY A 101 -0.42 4.23 29.77
CA GLY A 101 0.40 3.73 30.89
C GLY A 101 1.61 4.60 31.28
N GLU A 102 1.85 5.72 30.60
CA GLU A 102 3.00 6.61 30.81
C GLU A 102 2.59 8.09 30.82
N GLY A 103 1.33 8.40 31.14
CA GLY A 103 0.80 9.77 31.13
C GLY A 103 0.61 10.35 29.72
N THR A 104 0.66 9.49 28.70
CA THR A 104 0.33 9.84 27.31
C THR A 104 -1.17 9.71 27.08
N MET A 105 -1.76 10.60 26.28
CA MET A 105 -3.16 10.48 25.87
C MET A 105 -3.22 9.62 24.60
N ASP A 106 -3.87 8.46 24.66
CA ASP A 106 -4.21 7.69 23.47
C ASP A 106 -5.53 8.21 22.90
N ASN A 107 -5.50 8.73 21.68
CA ASN A 107 -6.67 9.31 21.01
C ASN A 107 -7.49 8.28 20.22
N THR A 108 -7.10 7.01 20.21
CA THR A 108 -7.88 5.93 19.58
C THR A 108 -8.97 5.40 20.50
N GLY A 109 -8.72 5.37 21.81
CA GLY A 109 -9.72 5.02 22.83
C GLY A 109 -9.85 3.53 23.11
N THR A 110 -11.05 3.09 23.46
CA THR A 110 -11.30 1.70 23.86
C THR A 110 -11.65 0.82 22.66
N GLU A 111 -11.11 -0.39 22.61
CA GLU A 111 -11.40 -1.36 21.55
C GLU A 111 -12.88 -1.78 21.56
N LEU A 112 -13.49 -1.82 20.36
CA LEU A 112 -14.92 -2.08 20.19
C LEU A 112 -15.28 -3.57 20.14
N PHE A 113 -14.37 -4.41 19.66
CA PHE A 113 -14.59 -5.84 19.51
C PHE A 113 -13.26 -6.63 19.60
N PRO A 114 -13.28 -7.85 20.15
CA PRO A 114 -12.10 -8.71 20.27
C PRO A 114 -11.62 -9.30 18.95
#